data_AF-A0A967GB94-F1
#
_entry.id   AF-A0A967GB94-F1
#
_cell.length_a   1.000
_cell.length_b   1.000
_cell.length_c   1.000
_cell.angle_alpha   90.00
_cell.angle_beta   90.00
_cell.angle_gamma   90.00
#
_symmetry.space_group_name_H-M   'P 1'
#
loop_
_entity.id
_entity.type
_entity.pdbx_description
1 polymer ?
#
loop_
_entity_poly.entity_id
_entity_poly.type
_entity_poly.pdbx_seq_one_letter_code
_entity_poly.pdbx_strand_id
1 'polypeptide(L)'
;MTGRRAGGTPSAGPPGETPEEGGCVEVRCYEELNDFLPELRRKRAFDWRFDPGARAADLLAGLGISPDTVDLVLANGEPVALTYRLRDGDRIALYPVFESVDISTLPRPRARPLRRIRFVVDAHLGRLGVYLRMLGFDTRFPNDGGDDALVRIANEEARILLSRDRALLARAPLHRAYGVQATNPRRQLAEVVARFDLGDSARPLTRCLRCNAVAIPVAKDTVAAQLSLTTRELYREFWRCQGCGRVYWKGPHYRRMRRFIDAVLAGHGEDPSAQRHPGPSSVRR
;
A
#
# COMPACT_ATOMS: atom_id res chain seq x y z
N MET A 1 -68.73 27.24 53.07
CA MET A 1 -67.94 27.59 51.86
C MET A 1 -66.65 26.79 51.92
N THR A 2 -66.61 25.63 51.25
CA THR A 2 -65.83 25.37 50.01
C THR A 2 -64.32 25.40 50.26
N GLY A 3 -63.51 24.35 50.03
CA GLY A 3 -63.76 23.06 49.42
C GLY A 3 -62.47 22.21 49.34
N ARG A 4 -62.67 20.90 49.18
CA ARG A 4 -61.95 19.91 48.34
C ARG A 4 -60.44 19.66 48.46
N ARG A 5 -60.16 18.35 48.61
CA ARG A 5 -58.90 17.63 48.35
C ARG A 5 -58.43 17.75 46.88
N ALA A 6 -57.11 17.75 46.70
CA ALA A 6 -56.35 17.15 45.58
C ALA A 6 -54.96 16.80 46.18
N GLY A 7 -54.32 15.65 45.96
CA GLY A 7 -54.16 14.83 44.76
C GLY A 7 -52.67 14.80 44.42
N GLY A 8 -52.07 13.60 44.28
CA GLY A 8 -50.61 13.37 44.13
C GLY A 8 -49.94 14.13 42.98
N THR A 9 -48.61 14.18 42.90
CA THR A 9 -47.76 13.05 42.48
C THR A 9 -46.29 13.38 42.78
N PRO A 10 -45.44 12.47 43.30
CA PRO A 10 -43.99 12.65 43.20
C PRO A 10 -43.59 12.43 41.74
N SER A 11 -43.02 13.47 41.14
CA SER A 11 -42.41 13.40 39.81
C SER A 11 -41.39 12.26 39.78
N ALA A 12 -41.64 11.23 38.97
CA ALA A 12 -40.64 10.24 38.61
C ALA A 12 -39.49 10.99 37.91
N GLY A 13 -38.31 10.99 38.54
CA GLY A 13 -37.08 11.32 37.85
C GLY A 13 -36.88 10.34 36.68
N PRO A 14 -36.16 10.75 35.62
CA PRO A 14 -35.90 9.86 34.49
C PRO A 14 -35.24 8.56 35.00
N PRO A 15 -35.58 7.40 34.41
CA PRO A 15 -34.99 6.13 34.80
C PRO A 15 -33.48 6.24 34.67
N GLY A 16 -32.78 5.79 35.70
CA GLY A 16 -31.34 5.88 35.80
C GLY A 16 -30.68 5.43 34.50
N GLU A 17 -29.80 6.29 33.97
CA GLU A 17 -28.66 5.82 33.20
C GLU A 17 -27.96 4.81 34.10
N THR A 18 -28.19 3.52 33.82
CA THR A 18 -27.28 2.47 34.23
C THR A 18 -25.89 2.96 33.91
N PRO A 19 -24.92 2.91 34.85
CA PRO A 19 -23.55 3.25 34.54
C PRO A 19 -23.20 2.44 33.30
N GLU A 20 -22.86 3.09 32.18
CA GLU A 20 -22.24 2.37 31.09
C GLU A 20 -21.01 1.72 31.75
N GLU A 21 -21.00 0.40 31.90
CA GLU A 21 -19.88 -0.31 32.52
C GLU A 21 -18.81 -0.50 31.43
N GLY A 22 -17.53 -0.37 31.81
CA GLY A 22 -16.43 -0.62 30.89
C GLY A 22 -16.51 -2.04 30.33
N GLY A 23 -15.98 -2.25 29.13
CA GLY A 23 -16.08 -3.52 28.43
C GLY A 23 -14.73 -4.10 28.04
N CYS A 24 -14.78 -5.25 27.40
CA CYS A 24 -13.65 -5.90 26.76
C CYS A 24 -13.98 -6.17 25.30
N VAL A 25 -13.05 -5.85 24.40
CA VAL A 25 -13.11 -6.23 22.99
C VAL A 25 -11.99 -7.20 22.65
N GLU A 26 -12.24 -8.10 21.70
CA GLU A 26 -11.20 -8.94 21.10
C GLU A 26 -10.60 -8.19 19.90
N VAL A 27 -9.30 -7.89 19.94
CA VAL A 27 -8.61 -7.08 18.94
C VAL A 27 -7.65 -7.92 18.12
N ARG A 28 -7.62 -7.69 16.80
CA ARG A 28 -6.63 -8.27 15.89
C ARG A 28 -6.03 -7.22 14.96
N CYS A 29 -4.72 -7.04 15.05
CA CYS A 29 -3.97 -6.19 14.12
C CYS A 29 -3.39 -7.00 12.97
N TYR A 30 -3.52 -6.50 11.74
CA TYR A 30 -2.99 -7.14 10.53
C TYR A 30 -1.71 -6.46 10.04
N GLU A 31 -0.84 -7.26 9.41
CA GLU A 31 0.39 -6.82 8.75
C GLU A 31 1.25 -5.86 9.59
N GLU A 32 1.59 -4.68 9.06
CA GLU A 32 2.49 -3.69 9.67
C GLU A 32 1.96 -3.16 11.01
N LEU A 33 0.66 -3.27 11.28
CA LEU A 33 0.10 -2.88 12.58
C LEU A 33 0.59 -3.79 13.72
N ASN A 34 1.16 -4.95 13.42
CA ASN A 34 1.77 -5.83 14.42
C ASN A 34 3.09 -5.28 14.98
N ASP A 35 3.75 -4.36 14.28
CA ASP A 35 5.01 -3.77 14.76
C ASP A 35 4.80 -2.89 16.00
N PHE A 36 3.58 -2.34 16.17
CA PHE A 36 3.17 -1.58 17.35
C PHE A 36 2.83 -2.46 18.56
N LEU A 37 2.72 -3.78 18.39
CA LEU A 37 2.32 -4.71 19.45
C LEU A 37 3.53 -5.43 20.08
N PRO A 38 3.44 -5.78 21.39
CA PRO A 38 4.36 -6.72 22.02
C PRO A 38 4.34 -8.08 21.32
N GLU A 39 5.48 -8.79 21.27
CA GLU A 39 5.63 -10.05 20.53
C GLU A 39 4.54 -11.08 20.83
N LEU A 40 4.09 -11.18 22.08
CA LEU A 40 3.05 -12.12 22.52
C LEU A 40 1.67 -11.84 21.89
N ARG A 41 1.41 -10.62 21.42
CA ARG A 41 0.14 -10.19 20.83
C ARG A 41 0.18 -10.11 19.30
N ARG A 42 1.36 -10.27 18.69
CA ARG A 42 1.53 -10.20 17.23
C ARG A 42 0.83 -11.37 16.54
N LYS A 43 0.12 -11.05 15.45
CA LYS A 43 -0.58 -11.98 14.53
C LYS A 43 -1.65 -12.83 15.23
N ARG A 44 -2.09 -12.44 16.42
CA ARG A 44 -3.05 -13.15 17.26
C ARG A 44 -4.15 -12.18 17.70
N ALA A 45 -5.31 -12.74 18.00
CA ALA A 45 -6.35 -11.98 18.68
C ALA A 45 -5.98 -11.84 20.17
N PHE A 46 -6.30 -10.70 20.77
CA PHE A 46 -6.07 -10.44 22.18
C PHE A 46 -7.12 -9.50 22.76
N ASP A 47 -7.35 -9.62 24.06
CA ASP A 47 -8.34 -8.81 24.76
C ASP A 47 -7.81 -7.40 25.06
N TRP A 48 -8.64 -6.39 24.79
CA TRP A 48 -8.41 -5.00 25.14
C TRP A 48 -9.59 -4.45 25.94
N ARG A 49 -9.30 -3.93 27.14
CA ARG A 49 -10.31 -3.37 28.05
C ARG A 49 -10.45 -1.88 27.84
N PHE A 50 -11.68 -1.38 27.99
CA PHE A 50 -12.01 0.01 27.71
C PHE A 50 -12.98 0.60 28.70
N ASP A 51 -12.84 1.91 28.92
CA ASP A 51 -13.75 2.69 29.75
C ASP A 51 -15.05 3.02 29.01
N PRO A 52 -16.14 3.28 29.74
CA PRO A 52 -17.44 3.56 29.16
C PRO A 52 -17.42 4.68 28.11
N GLY A 53 -18.07 4.45 26.97
CA GLY A 53 -18.11 5.41 25.87
C GLY A 53 -16.85 5.46 24.98
N ALA A 54 -15.85 4.59 25.21
CA ALA A 54 -14.66 4.50 24.37
C ALA A 54 -15.00 4.20 22.91
N ARG A 55 -14.21 4.78 22.02
CA ARG A 55 -14.36 4.68 20.57
C ARG A 55 -13.22 3.89 19.96
N ALA A 56 -13.40 3.48 18.71
CA ALA A 56 -12.33 2.84 17.95
C ALA A 56 -11.05 3.70 17.88
N ALA A 57 -11.16 5.04 17.86
CA ALA A 57 -10.00 5.93 17.98
C ALA A 57 -9.23 5.77 19.31
N ASP A 58 -9.95 5.57 20.41
CA ASP A 58 -9.35 5.43 21.74
C ASP A 58 -8.63 4.08 21.88
N LEU A 59 -9.16 3.03 21.23
CA LEU A 59 -8.46 1.76 21.05
C LEU A 59 -7.13 1.96 20.31
N LEU A 60 -7.12 2.68 19.18
CA LEU A 60 -5.88 2.95 18.44
C LEU A 60 -4.86 3.69 19.32
N ALA A 61 -5.29 4.73 20.02
CA ALA A 61 -4.44 5.47 20.95
C ALA A 61 -3.88 4.57 22.06
N GLY A 62 -4.72 3.69 22.63
CA GLY A 62 -4.33 2.73 23.65
C GLY A 62 -3.34 1.65 23.16
N LEU A 63 -3.30 1.39 21.85
CA LEU A 63 -2.34 0.50 21.20
C LEU A 63 -1.09 1.24 20.69
N GLY A 64 -1.03 2.57 20.82
CA GLY A 64 0.04 3.39 20.24
C GLY A 64 0.04 3.44 18.71
N ILE A 65 -1.11 3.15 18.08
CA ILE A 65 -1.30 3.15 16.64
C ILE A 65 -1.90 4.51 16.22
N SER A 66 -1.26 5.21 15.29
CA SER A 66 -1.81 6.47 14.77
C SER A 66 -3.00 6.19 13.84
N PRO A 67 -4.11 6.97 13.90
CA PRO A 67 -5.22 6.87 12.96
C PRO A 67 -4.81 6.85 11.49
N ASP A 68 -3.79 7.62 11.12
CA ASP A 68 -3.31 7.74 9.74
C ASP A 68 -2.63 6.47 9.21
N THR A 69 -2.31 5.52 10.11
CA THR A 69 -1.71 4.23 9.76
C THR A 69 -2.74 3.13 9.51
N VAL A 70 -4.03 3.40 9.73
CA VAL A 70 -5.14 2.44 9.63
C VAL A 70 -6.08 2.84 8.48
N ASP A 71 -6.32 1.95 7.51
CA ASP A 71 -7.24 2.22 6.39
C ASP A 71 -8.66 1.71 6.66
N LEU A 72 -8.77 0.64 7.46
CA LEU A 72 -10.02 -0.05 7.70
C LEU A 72 -10.07 -0.59 9.13
N VAL A 73 -11.15 -0.24 9.83
CA VAL A 73 -11.56 -0.84 11.09
C VAL A 73 -12.80 -1.66 10.83
N LEU A 74 -12.79 -2.93 11.20
CA LEU A 74 -13.99 -3.78 11.19
C LEU A 74 -14.42 -4.05 12.63
N ALA A 75 -15.71 -3.84 12.92
CA ALA A 75 -16.36 -4.32 14.14
C ALA A 75 -17.28 -5.48 13.77
N ASN A 76 -17.03 -6.67 14.31
CA ASN A 76 -17.80 -7.89 14.03
C ASN A 76 -17.94 -8.21 12.52
N GLY A 77 -16.91 -7.85 11.74
CA GLY A 77 -16.88 -8.05 10.29
C GLY A 77 -17.41 -6.88 9.46
N GLU A 78 -18.04 -5.88 10.07
CA GLU A 78 -18.60 -4.72 9.37
C GLU A 78 -17.66 -3.50 9.43
N PRO A 79 -17.45 -2.77 8.32
CA PRO A 79 -16.66 -1.54 8.32
C PRO A 79 -17.25 -0.45 9.21
N VAL A 80 -16.43 0.12 10.08
CA VAL A 80 -16.84 1.19 11.00
C VAL A 80 -15.89 2.39 10.95
N ALA A 81 -16.42 3.57 11.25
CA ALA A 81 -15.63 4.78 11.41
C ALA A 81 -14.91 4.80 12.76
N LEU A 82 -13.85 5.62 12.89
CA LEU A 82 -13.13 5.79 14.16
C LEU A 82 -13.98 6.38 15.29
N THR A 83 -15.12 6.99 14.96
CA THR A 83 -16.12 7.48 15.90
C THR A 83 -17.04 6.39 16.46
N TYR A 84 -16.94 5.15 15.96
CA TYR A 84 -17.71 4.00 16.44
C TYR A 84 -17.44 3.76 17.92
N ARG A 85 -18.52 3.62 18.70
CA ARG A 85 -18.46 3.31 20.14
C ARG A 85 -18.31 1.81 20.33
N LEU A 86 -17.27 1.41 21.06
CA LEU A 86 -16.98 0.02 21.37
C LEU A 86 -18.05 -0.56 22.28
N ARG A 87 -18.41 -1.82 22.03
CA ARG A 87 -19.34 -2.58 22.86
C ARG A 87 -18.62 -3.79 23.44
N ASP A 88 -19.02 -4.17 24.65
CA ASP A 88 -18.47 -5.37 25.28
C ASP A 88 -18.71 -6.59 24.39
N GLY A 89 -17.66 -7.40 24.20
CA GLY A 89 -17.65 -8.56 23.32
C GLY A 89 -17.43 -8.26 21.83
N ASP A 90 -17.26 -7.00 21.41
CA ASP A 90 -16.96 -6.68 20.01
C ASP A 90 -15.64 -7.33 19.56
N ARG A 91 -15.63 -7.83 18.32
CA ARG A 91 -14.41 -8.24 17.62
C ARG A 91 -13.93 -7.13 16.71
N ILE A 92 -12.81 -6.51 17.06
CA ILE A 92 -12.23 -5.39 16.30
C ILE A 92 -11.03 -5.87 15.49
N ALA A 93 -11.12 -5.76 14.17
CA ALA A 93 -9.99 -6.00 13.27
C ALA A 93 -9.46 -4.68 12.69
N LEU A 94 -8.15 -4.48 12.81
CA LEU A 94 -7.45 -3.27 12.35
C LEU A 94 -6.57 -3.63 11.16
N TYR A 95 -6.75 -2.92 10.05
CA TYR A 95 -5.98 -3.11 8.82
C TYR A 95 -5.18 -1.84 8.49
N PRO A 96 -3.87 -1.97 8.19
CA PRO A 96 -3.02 -0.82 7.87
C PRO A 96 -3.41 -0.17 6.54
N VAL A 97 -2.88 1.03 6.30
CA VAL A 97 -2.89 1.67 4.97
C VAL A 97 -2.30 0.71 3.95
N PHE A 98 -3.19 0.08 3.17
CA PHE A 98 -2.87 -1.08 2.35
C PHE A 98 -1.76 -0.82 1.33
N GLU A 99 -0.65 -1.55 1.50
CA GLU A 99 0.39 -1.66 0.48
C GLU A 99 0.77 -3.12 0.15
N SER A 100 0.28 -4.17 0.83
CA SER A 100 0.74 -5.56 0.55
C SER A 100 -0.13 -6.77 0.93
N VAL A 101 -1.46 -6.68 1.00
CA VAL A 101 -2.28 -7.90 1.23
C VAL A 101 -2.75 -8.48 -0.11
N ASP A 102 -2.40 -9.74 -0.39
CA ASP A 102 -2.98 -10.52 -1.50
C ASP A 102 -4.44 -10.87 -1.16
N ILE A 103 -5.35 -10.11 -1.76
CA ILE A 103 -6.79 -10.29 -1.67
C ILE A 103 -7.37 -10.87 -2.97
N SER A 104 -6.54 -11.53 -3.79
CA SER A 104 -6.96 -12.13 -5.07
C SER A 104 -8.08 -13.15 -4.94
N THR A 105 -8.17 -13.81 -3.79
CA THR A 105 -9.13 -14.88 -3.49
C THR A 105 -10.42 -14.41 -2.84
N LEU A 106 -10.51 -13.14 -2.40
CA LEU A 106 -11.73 -12.59 -1.81
C LEU A 106 -12.66 -12.06 -2.91
N PRO A 107 -14.00 -12.15 -2.75
CA PRO A 107 -14.96 -11.55 -3.66
C PRO A 107 -14.75 -10.04 -3.72
N ARG A 108 -14.12 -9.58 -4.81
CA ARG A 108 -13.71 -8.18 -5.02
C ARG A 108 -14.96 -7.31 -5.27
N PRO A 109 -15.35 -6.38 -4.40
CA PRO A 109 -16.46 -5.46 -4.67
C PRO A 109 -16.13 -4.49 -5.82
N ARG A 110 -14.85 -4.35 -6.16
CA ARG A 110 -14.33 -3.50 -7.24
C ARG A 110 -13.20 -4.22 -7.99
N ALA A 111 -13.17 -4.09 -9.31
CA ALA A 111 -12.21 -4.78 -10.17
C ALA A 111 -10.75 -4.32 -10.03
N ARG A 112 -10.45 -3.17 -9.39
CA ARG A 112 -9.09 -2.61 -9.25
C ARG A 112 -8.91 -1.82 -7.95
N PRO A 113 -7.71 -1.86 -7.31
CA PRO A 113 -7.37 -0.96 -6.21
C PRO A 113 -7.47 0.51 -6.64
N LEU A 114 -8.02 1.36 -5.77
CA LEU A 114 -8.29 2.78 -6.07
C LEU A 114 -7.04 3.69 -6.09
N ARG A 115 -5.83 3.17 -5.82
CA ARG A 115 -4.65 4.01 -5.57
C ARG A 115 -3.65 3.96 -6.73
N ARG A 116 -3.24 5.13 -7.24
CA ARG A 116 -2.06 5.28 -8.11
C ARG A 116 -0.81 5.14 -7.24
N ILE A 117 -0.13 4.00 -7.35
CA ILE A 117 1.15 3.78 -6.69
C ILE A 117 2.22 4.65 -7.34
N ARG A 118 2.91 5.45 -6.52
CA ARG A 118 3.98 6.35 -6.93
C ARG A 118 5.12 6.25 -5.94
N PHE A 119 6.34 6.33 -6.43
CA PHE A 119 7.56 6.16 -5.65
C PHE A 119 8.41 7.43 -5.68
N VAL A 120 9.14 7.64 -4.60
CA VAL A 120 10.38 8.41 -4.57
C VAL A 120 11.48 7.47 -4.07
N VAL A 121 12.64 7.53 -4.71
CA VAL A 121 13.72 6.56 -4.51
C VAL A 121 14.98 7.33 -4.13
N ASP A 122 15.64 6.86 -3.07
CA ASP A 122 16.95 7.34 -2.64
C ASP A 122 17.98 7.29 -3.79
N ALA A 123 18.90 8.27 -3.83
CA ALA A 123 19.97 8.37 -4.81
C ALA A 123 20.78 7.06 -4.97
N HIS A 124 21.00 6.32 -3.88
CA HIS A 124 21.73 5.04 -3.90
C HIS A 124 20.96 3.91 -4.60
N LEU A 125 19.68 4.10 -4.87
CA LEU A 125 18.77 3.16 -5.51
C LEU A 125 18.36 3.62 -6.93
N GLY A 126 19.12 4.50 -7.57
CA GLY A 126 18.79 5.04 -8.89
C GLY A 126 18.47 3.99 -9.97
N ARG A 127 19.15 2.83 -9.96
CA ARG A 127 18.83 1.73 -10.89
C ARG A 127 17.46 1.12 -10.65
N LEU A 128 17.05 0.96 -9.39
CA LEU A 128 15.69 0.55 -9.03
C LEU A 128 14.68 1.58 -9.55
N GLY A 129 14.96 2.87 -9.38
CA GLY A 129 14.13 3.95 -9.90
C GLY A 129 13.91 3.87 -11.42
N VAL A 130 14.97 3.57 -12.19
CA VAL A 130 14.86 3.34 -13.64
C VAL A 130 14.02 2.12 -13.96
N TYR A 131 14.16 1.02 -13.23
CA TYR A 131 13.36 -0.18 -13.46
C TYR A 131 11.88 0.01 -13.12
N LEU A 132 11.54 0.74 -12.06
CA LEU A 132 10.15 1.07 -11.74
C LEU A 132 9.51 1.92 -12.84
N ARG A 133 10.23 2.91 -13.39
CA ARG A 133 9.78 3.66 -14.58
C ARG A 133 9.60 2.75 -15.79
N MET A 134 10.46 1.75 -15.96
CA MET A 134 10.37 0.77 -17.03
C MET A 134 9.11 -0.09 -16.93
N LEU A 135 8.68 -0.44 -15.71
CA LEU A 135 7.41 -1.11 -15.45
C LEU A 135 6.20 -0.17 -15.55
N GLY A 136 6.41 1.14 -15.72
CA GLY A 136 5.34 2.13 -15.90
C GLY A 136 4.93 2.90 -14.64
N PHE A 137 5.66 2.73 -13.53
CA PHE A 137 5.35 3.42 -12.28
C PHE A 137 5.93 4.83 -12.26
N ASP A 138 5.19 5.73 -11.62
CA ASP A 138 5.63 7.11 -11.39
C ASP A 138 6.72 7.12 -10.34
N THR A 139 7.98 7.30 -10.75
CA THR A 139 9.11 7.19 -9.83
C THR A 139 10.02 8.40 -9.93
N ARG A 140 10.15 9.15 -8.84
CA ARG A 140 11.16 10.20 -8.68
C ARG A 140 12.42 9.62 -8.02
N PHE A 141 13.58 10.14 -8.40
CA PHE A 141 14.83 9.94 -7.66
C PHE A 141 15.60 11.25 -7.79
N PRO A 142 15.42 12.21 -6.86
CA PRO A 142 16.11 13.49 -6.88
C PRO A 142 17.61 13.28 -6.70
N ASN A 143 18.44 14.05 -7.42
CA ASN A 143 19.90 13.88 -7.41
C ASN A 143 20.60 14.89 -6.48
N ASP A 144 19.85 15.85 -5.92
CA ASP A 144 20.38 17.17 -5.56
C ASP A 144 19.77 17.78 -4.28
N GLY A 145 18.95 17.02 -3.53
CA GLY A 145 18.22 17.56 -2.38
C GLY A 145 18.40 16.84 -1.03
N GLY A 146 19.21 15.78 -0.97
CA GLY A 146 19.45 15.00 0.26
C GLY A 146 18.19 14.39 0.87
N ASP A 147 18.31 13.97 2.14
CA ASP A 147 17.23 13.31 2.90
C ASP A 147 15.98 14.20 3.02
N ASP A 148 16.15 15.49 3.31
CA ASP A 148 15.03 16.42 3.49
C ASP A 148 14.17 16.55 2.22
N ALA A 149 14.78 16.58 1.04
CA ALA A 149 14.03 16.60 -0.21
C ALA A 149 13.29 15.28 -0.47
N LEU A 150 13.88 14.14 -0.09
CA LEU A 150 13.21 12.84 -0.20
C LEU A 150 11.95 12.80 0.67
N VAL A 151 12.05 13.22 1.92
CA VAL A 151 10.93 13.27 2.88
C VAL A 151 9.84 14.22 2.40
N ARG A 152 10.23 15.43 1.98
CA ARG A 152 9.31 16.44 1.47
C ARG A 152 8.55 15.93 0.25
N ILE A 153 9.24 15.37 -0.75
CA ILE A 153 8.62 14.81 -1.96
C ILE A 153 7.72 13.62 -1.61
N ALA A 154 8.13 12.75 -0.68
CA ALA A 154 7.33 11.61 -0.24
C ALA A 154 5.98 12.08 0.33
N ASN A 155 6.01 13.05 1.24
CA ASN A 155 4.82 13.51 1.94
C ASN A 155 3.94 14.42 1.08
N GLU A 156 4.51 15.47 0.46
CA GLU A 156 3.76 16.44 -0.35
C GLU A 156 3.11 15.80 -1.58
N GLU A 157 3.82 14.86 -2.24
CA GLU A 157 3.31 14.19 -3.43
C GLU A 157 2.65 12.84 -3.11
N ALA A 158 2.47 12.48 -1.83
CA ALA A 158 1.92 11.19 -1.41
C ALA A 158 2.55 10.00 -2.16
N ARG A 159 3.89 9.92 -2.10
CA ARG A 159 4.72 8.88 -2.71
C ARG A 159 5.31 8.00 -1.62
N ILE A 160 5.53 6.73 -1.94
CA ILE A 160 6.24 5.78 -1.09
C ILE A 160 7.74 6.04 -1.24
N LEU A 161 8.43 6.33 -0.14
CA LEU A 161 9.90 6.42 -0.14
C LEU A 161 10.53 5.02 -0.12
N LEU A 162 11.36 4.72 -1.11
CA LEU A 162 12.21 3.53 -1.12
C LEU A 162 13.65 3.94 -0.77
N SER A 163 14.16 3.41 0.34
CA SER A 163 15.56 3.61 0.75
C SER A 163 16.11 2.33 1.39
N ARG A 164 17.43 2.21 1.46
CA ARG A 164 18.11 1.22 2.32
C ARG A 164 18.71 1.83 3.57
N ASP A 165 18.69 3.16 3.70
CA ASP A 165 19.17 3.85 4.87
C ASP A 165 18.14 3.70 5.99
N ARG A 166 18.43 2.78 6.92
CA ARG A 166 17.57 2.52 8.09
C ARG A 166 17.48 3.73 9.01
N ALA A 167 18.53 4.55 9.07
CA ALA A 167 18.55 5.71 9.95
C ALA A 167 17.67 6.83 9.39
N LEU A 168 17.65 7.04 8.06
CA LEU A 168 16.67 7.91 7.40
C LEU A 168 15.25 7.45 7.69
N LEU A 169 14.96 6.16 7.44
CA LEU A 169 13.62 5.60 7.61
C LEU A 169 13.12 5.62 9.06
N ALA A 170 14.02 5.49 10.04
CA ALA A 170 13.65 5.52 11.46
C ALA A 170 13.42 6.94 11.99
N ARG A 171 14.13 7.95 11.45
CA ARG A 171 14.10 9.32 11.99
C ARG A 171 13.11 10.24 11.27
N ALA A 172 12.84 9.97 10.00
CA ALA A 172 12.08 10.88 9.16
C ALA A 172 10.57 10.76 9.39
N PRO A 173 9.83 11.87 9.46
CA PRO A 173 8.38 11.87 9.59
C PRO A 173 7.73 11.51 8.24
N LEU A 174 7.78 10.24 7.84
CA LEU A 174 7.29 9.76 6.55
C LEU A 174 5.87 9.18 6.67
N HIS A 175 4.97 9.57 5.77
CA HIS A 175 3.64 8.94 5.71
C HIS A 175 3.73 7.50 5.20
N ARG A 176 4.61 7.24 4.22
CA ARG A 176 4.77 5.93 3.56
C ARG A 176 6.21 5.71 3.15
N ALA A 177 6.79 4.60 3.57
CA ALA A 177 8.15 4.24 3.22
C ALA A 177 8.38 2.74 3.30
N TYR A 178 9.38 2.27 2.55
CA TYR A 178 9.80 0.89 2.59
C TYR A 178 11.33 0.77 2.55
N GLY A 179 11.84 0.02 3.52
CA GLY A 179 13.24 -0.33 3.64
C GLY A 179 13.59 -1.48 2.71
N VAL A 180 14.23 -1.17 1.58
CA VAL A 180 14.67 -2.17 0.61
C VAL A 180 15.84 -2.96 1.19
N GLN A 181 15.70 -4.28 1.28
CA GLN A 181 16.71 -5.16 1.87
C GLN A 181 17.72 -5.65 0.83
N ALA A 182 17.25 -5.95 -0.39
CA ALA A 182 18.13 -6.45 -1.44
C ALA A 182 19.21 -5.43 -1.82
N THR A 183 20.40 -5.94 -2.13
CA THR A 183 21.54 -5.13 -2.59
C THR A 183 21.65 -5.10 -4.12
N ASN A 184 21.22 -6.18 -4.78
CA ASN A 184 21.25 -6.30 -6.24
C ASN A 184 20.03 -5.60 -6.88
N PRO A 185 20.20 -4.69 -7.85
CA PRO A 185 19.09 -3.94 -8.45
C PRO A 185 17.95 -4.77 -9.04
N ARG A 186 18.22 -5.96 -9.56
CA ARG A 186 17.15 -6.84 -10.08
C ARG A 186 16.37 -7.49 -8.94
N ARG A 187 17.06 -7.89 -7.87
CA ARG A 187 16.42 -8.43 -6.66
C ARG A 187 15.64 -7.34 -5.93
N GLN A 188 16.13 -6.11 -5.88
CA GLN A 188 15.39 -4.95 -5.37
C GLN A 188 14.08 -4.75 -6.11
N LEU A 189 14.11 -4.84 -7.44
CA LEU A 189 12.89 -4.72 -8.22
C LEU A 189 11.91 -5.86 -7.91
N ALA A 190 12.37 -7.11 -7.90
CA ALA A 190 11.52 -8.26 -7.56
C ALA A 190 10.94 -8.13 -6.14
N GLU A 191 11.75 -7.71 -5.16
CA GLU A 191 11.31 -7.43 -3.79
C GLU A 191 10.19 -6.38 -3.78
N VAL A 192 10.38 -5.25 -4.45
CA VAL A 192 9.38 -4.16 -4.50
C VAL A 192 8.13 -4.58 -5.27
N VAL A 193 8.25 -5.30 -6.39
CA VAL A 193 7.09 -5.77 -7.16
C VAL A 193 6.28 -6.78 -6.35
N ALA A 194 6.93 -7.67 -5.59
CA ALA A 194 6.25 -8.61 -4.71
C ALA A 194 5.63 -7.89 -3.51
N ARG A 195 6.40 -7.00 -2.86
CA ARG A 195 5.95 -6.25 -1.70
C ARG A 195 4.73 -5.40 -1.98
N PHE A 196 4.62 -4.79 -3.16
CA PHE A 196 3.52 -3.87 -3.49
C PHE A 196 2.51 -4.45 -4.48
N ASP A 197 2.56 -5.75 -4.74
CA ASP A 197 1.72 -6.45 -5.73
C ASP A 197 1.62 -5.67 -7.07
N LEU A 198 2.78 -5.33 -7.63
CA LEU A 198 2.85 -4.45 -8.80
C LEU A 198 2.57 -5.16 -10.13
N GLY A 199 2.35 -6.49 -10.11
CA GLY A 199 2.19 -7.32 -11.30
C GLY A 199 1.07 -6.84 -12.23
N ASP A 200 -0.16 -6.82 -11.70
CA ASP A 200 -1.38 -6.47 -12.45
C ASP A 200 -1.46 -4.98 -12.82
N SER A 201 -0.81 -4.13 -12.02
CA SER A 201 -0.83 -2.67 -12.20
C SER A 201 0.28 -2.17 -13.12
N ALA A 202 1.27 -3.01 -13.47
CA ALA A 202 2.35 -2.65 -14.37
C ALA A 202 1.80 -2.22 -15.74
N ARG A 203 2.32 -1.09 -16.26
CA ARG A 203 2.03 -0.57 -17.61
C ARG A 203 3.36 -0.29 -18.29
N PRO A 204 4.10 -1.34 -18.69
CA PRO A 204 5.50 -1.19 -19.06
C PRO A 204 5.71 -0.22 -20.21
N LEU A 205 6.83 0.50 -20.15
CA LEU A 205 7.30 1.39 -21.22
C LEU A 205 6.34 2.53 -21.58
N THR A 206 5.43 2.89 -20.66
CA THR A 206 4.55 4.07 -20.79
C THR A 206 5.16 5.36 -20.25
N ARG A 207 6.32 5.28 -19.58
CA ARG A 207 7.04 6.42 -19.01
C ARG A 207 8.46 6.54 -19.54
N CYS A 208 8.93 7.76 -19.57
CA CYS A 208 10.31 8.10 -19.89
C CYS A 208 11.25 7.65 -18.77
N LEU A 209 12.18 6.75 -19.08
CA LEU A 209 13.19 6.29 -18.12
C LEU A 209 14.07 7.44 -17.59
N ARG A 210 14.25 8.50 -18.39
CA ARG A 210 15.09 9.66 -18.04
C ARG A 210 14.39 10.65 -17.11
N CYS A 211 13.18 11.10 -17.46
CA CYS A 211 12.51 12.21 -16.77
C CYS A 211 11.14 11.85 -16.17
N ASN A 212 10.75 10.57 -16.17
CA ASN A 212 9.51 10.06 -15.56
C ASN A 212 8.18 10.52 -16.21
N ALA A 213 8.22 11.48 -17.14
CA ALA A 213 7.03 11.93 -17.87
C ALA A 213 6.47 10.82 -18.77
N VAL A 214 5.17 10.89 -19.07
CA VAL A 214 4.48 9.90 -19.91
C VAL A 214 5.01 9.98 -21.35
N ALA A 215 5.19 8.82 -21.98
CA ALA A 215 5.48 8.70 -23.39
C ALA A 215 4.20 8.34 -24.14
N ILE A 216 3.79 9.18 -25.10
CA ILE A 216 2.56 8.99 -25.87
C ILE A 216 2.89 8.58 -27.31
N PRO A 217 2.03 7.80 -27.98
CA PRO A 217 2.17 7.51 -29.41
C PRO A 217 2.19 8.80 -30.23
N VAL A 218 3.01 8.84 -31.27
CA VAL A 218 3.10 9.97 -32.21
C VAL A 218 3.23 9.47 -33.64
N ALA A 219 2.70 10.22 -34.60
CA ALA A 219 2.85 9.90 -36.02
C ALA A 219 4.30 10.11 -36.45
N LYS A 220 4.80 9.22 -37.31
CA LYS A 220 6.19 9.21 -37.79
C LYS A 220 6.62 10.55 -38.37
N ASP A 221 5.76 11.22 -39.12
CA ASP A 221 6.07 12.49 -39.77
C ASP A 221 6.37 13.60 -38.76
N THR A 222 5.70 13.58 -37.59
CA THR A 222 5.91 14.58 -36.52
C THR A 222 7.27 14.47 -35.84
N VAL A 223 7.93 13.31 -35.96
CA VAL A 223 9.24 13.04 -35.34
C VAL A 223 10.33 12.73 -36.36
N ALA A 224 10.01 12.74 -37.65
CA ALA A 224 10.93 12.33 -38.71
C ALA A 224 12.27 13.06 -38.61
N ALA A 225 12.25 14.38 -38.41
CA ALA A 225 13.46 15.20 -38.27
C ALA A 225 14.41 14.76 -37.15
N GLN A 226 13.91 14.09 -36.10
CA GLN A 226 14.69 13.61 -34.95
C GLN A 226 15.23 12.18 -35.15
N LEU A 227 14.81 11.48 -36.21
CA LEU A 227 15.17 10.10 -36.49
C LEU A 227 16.27 10.03 -37.55
N SER A 228 17.18 9.05 -37.42
CA SER A 228 18.09 8.67 -38.51
C SER A 228 17.31 8.06 -39.69
N LEU A 229 17.88 8.13 -40.90
CA LEU A 229 17.27 7.55 -42.12
C LEU A 229 16.89 6.07 -41.91
N THR A 230 17.84 5.26 -41.42
CA THR A 230 17.62 3.84 -41.12
C THR A 230 16.47 3.61 -40.14
N THR A 231 16.32 4.48 -39.12
CA THR A 231 15.22 4.36 -38.15
C THR A 231 13.89 4.70 -38.79
N ARG A 232 13.85 5.73 -39.65
CA ARG A 232 12.64 6.09 -40.41
C ARG A 232 12.23 4.92 -41.32
N GLU A 233 13.17 4.29 -41.99
CA GLU A 233 12.88 3.20 -42.92
C GLU A 233 12.35 1.95 -42.20
N LEU A 234 13.03 1.51 -41.14
CA LEU A 234 12.78 0.24 -40.47
C LEU A 234 11.56 0.22 -39.53
N TYR A 235 11.19 1.37 -38.96
CA TYR A 235 10.16 1.41 -37.91
C TYR A 235 8.95 2.27 -38.33
N ARG A 236 7.79 1.95 -37.75
CA ARG A 236 6.51 2.60 -38.05
C ARG A 236 5.84 3.21 -36.81
N GLU A 237 6.01 2.58 -35.65
CA GLU A 237 5.43 3.05 -34.40
C GLU A 237 6.46 3.84 -33.58
N PHE A 238 6.08 5.04 -33.16
CA PHE A 238 6.92 5.94 -32.38
C PHE A 238 6.17 6.48 -31.17
N TRP A 239 6.91 6.75 -30.09
CA TRP A 239 6.42 7.41 -28.90
C TRP A 239 7.29 8.61 -28.56
N ARG A 240 6.68 9.71 -28.12
CA ARG A 240 7.39 10.92 -27.68
C ARG A 240 7.12 11.20 -26.20
N CYS A 241 8.20 11.36 -25.44
CA CYS A 241 8.14 11.83 -24.08
C CYS A 241 7.55 13.25 -24.01
N GLN A 242 6.55 13.47 -23.17
CA GLN A 242 5.93 14.78 -22.99
C GLN A 242 6.75 15.76 -22.13
N GLY A 243 7.79 15.27 -21.44
CA GLY A 243 8.67 16.12 -20.62
C GLY A 243 9.94 16.56 -21.35
N CYS A 244 10.73 15.59 -21.84
CA CYS A 244 12.03 15.87 -22.45
C CYS A 244 12.06 15.73 -23.98
N GLY A 245 10.93 15.47 -24.62
CA GLY A 245 10.81 15.37 -26.08
C GLY A 245 11.45 14.13 -26.72
N ARG A 246 12.14 13.28 -25.95
CA ARG A 246 12.83 12.09 -26.47
C ARG A 246 11.86 11.14 -27.18
N VAL A 247 12.30 10.63 -28.34
CA VAL A 247 11.54 9.70 -29.19
C VAL A 247 11.99 8.26 -28.95
N TYR A 248 11.03 7.33 -28.91
CA TYR A 248 11.22 5.91 -28.67
C TYR A 248 10.54 5.08 -29.77
N TRP A 249 11.08 3.88 -30.03
CA TRP A 249 10.55 2.91 -30.99
C TRP A 249 10.94 1.47 -30.57
N LYS A 250 10.27 0.47 -31.14
CA LYS A 250 10.44 -0.96 -30.80
C LYS A 250 11.68 -1.61 -31.44
N GLY A 251 12.88 -1.06 -31.19
CA GLY A 251 14.15 -1.60 -31.69
C GLY A 251 14.75 -2.77 -30.87
N PRO A 252 16.03 -3.17 -31.09
CA PRO A 252 16.70 -4.20 -30.31
C PRO A 252 16.71 -3.96 -28.80
N HIS A 253 16.84 -2.70 -28.38
CA HIS A 253 16.79 -2.31 -26.96
C HIS A 253 15.41 -2.60 -26.35
N TYR A 254 14.32 -2.35 -27.09
CA TYR A 254 12.96 -2.68 -26.67
C TYR A 254 12.80 -4.17 -26.38
N ARG A 255 13.30 -5.03 -27.28
CA ARG A 255 13.23 -6.50 -27.10
C ARG A 255 13.97 -6.96 -25.83
N ARG A 256 15.15 -6.39 -25.53
CA ARG A 256 15.89 -6.70 -24.30
C ARG A 256 15.15 -6.24 -23.05
N MET A 257 14.60 -5.02 -23.04
CA MET A 257 13.80 -4.52 -21.92
C MET A 257 12.56 -5.39 -21.72
N ARG A 258 11.87 -5.77 -22.80
CA ARG A 258 10.66 -6.59 -22.72
C ARG A 258 10.93 -7.95 -22.07
N ARG A 259 11.98 -8.65 -22.50
CA ARG A 259 12.41 -9.91 -21.85
C ARG A 259 12.70 -9.74 -20.35
N PHE A 260 13.36 -8.64 -19.97
CA PHE A 260 13.63 -8.36 -18.57
C PHE A 260 12.34 -8.08 -17.77
N ILE A 261 11.42 -7.28 -18.33
CA ILE A 261 10.12 -7.00 -17.74
C ILE A 261 9.34 -8.31 -17.53
N ASP A 262 9.21 -9.11 -18.58
CA ASP A 262 8.43 -10.35 -18.54
C ASP A 262 9.04 -11.33 -17.51
N ALA A 263 10.37 -11.44 -17.43
CA ALA A 263 11.04 -12.29 -16.44
C ALA A 263 10.80 -11.84 -14.99
N VAL A 264 10.74 -10.53 -14.74
CA VAL A 264 10.45 -10.01 -13.40
C VAL A 264 8.98 -10.24 -13.07
N LEU A 265 8.06 -9.86 -13.97
CA LEU A 265 6.62 -9.98 -13.74
C LEU A 265 6.12 -11.42 -13.64
N ALA A 266 6.75 -12.38 -14.35
CA ALA A 266 6.42 -13.80 -14.25
C ALA A 266 6.75 -14.41 -12.88
N GLY A 267 7.77 -13.89 -12.18
CA GLY A 267 8.16 -14.35 -10.84
C GLY A 267 7.18 -13.97 -9.72
N HIS A 268 6.08 -13.25 -10.03
CA HIS A 268 5.05 -12.84 -9.06
C HIS A 268 3.84 -13.80 -9.01
N GLY A 269 3.89 -14.92 -9.75
CA GLY A 269 2.79 -15.89 -9.84
C GLY A 269 3.10 -17.30 -9.32
N GLU A 270 4.32 -17.58 -8.84
CA GLU A 270 4.64 -18.88 -8.23
C GLU A 270 4.66 -18.73 -6.71
N ASP A 271 3.57 -19.20 -6.07
CA ASP A 271 3.51 -19.46 -4.63
C ASP A 271 4.60 -20.49 -4.26
N PRO A 272 5.63 -20.11 -3.46
CA PRO A 272 6.68 -21.04 -3.04
C PRO A 272 6.17 -22.14 -2.09
N SER A 273 4.91 -22.06 -1.64
CA SER A 273 4.32 -22.99 -0.68
C SER A 273 3.60 -24.19 -1.31
N ALA A 274 3.42 -24.23 -2.64
CA ALA A 274 2.69 -25.30 -3.33
C ALA A 274 3.54 -26.54 -3.75
N GLN A 275 4.83 -26.59 -3.44
CA GLN A 275 5.65 -27.80 -3.63
C GLN A 275 5.84 -28.56 -2.31
N ARG A 276 4.75 -29.15 -1.78
CA ARG A 276 4.81 -30.24 -0.81
C ARG A 276 3.90 -31.39 -1.24
N HIS A 277 4.54 -32.40 -1.81
CA HIS A 277 4.20 -33.84 -1.83
C HIS A 277 2.77 -34.29 -2.15
N PRO A 278 2.64 -35.29 -3.05
CA PRO A 278 1.86 -36.47 -2.77
C PRO A 278 2.81 -37.59 -2.32
N GLY A 279 2.71 -38.00 -1.05
CA GLY A 279 2.85 -39.42 -0.74
C GLY A 279 1.71 -40.21 -1.39
N PRO A 280 1.78 -41.55 -1.46
CA PRO A 280 1.90 -42.33 -0.25
C PRO A 280 2.94 -43.45 -0.28
N SER A 281 3.37 -43.80 0.92
CA SER A 281 4.12 -45.00 1.23
C SER A 281 3.23 -46.24 1.21
N SER A 282 3.85 -47.36 0.83
CA SER A 282 3.52 -48.75 1.15
C SER A 282 2.37 -49.45 0.43
N VAL A 283 2.72 -50.50 -0.33
CA VAL A 283 2.08 -51.82 -0.17
C VAL A 283 3.18 -52.90 -0.19
N ARG A 284 3.05 -53.80 0.77
CA ARG A 284 3.86 -54.97 1.10
C ARG A 284 3.84 -56.02 -0.01
N ARG A 285 4.97 -56.69 -0.24
CA ARG A 285 5.14 -58.16 -0.14
C ARG A 285 6.62 -58.52 -0.23
#